data_AF-A0A444ZIL4-F1
#
_entry.id   AF-A0A444ZIL4-F1
#
_cell.length_a   1.000
_cell.length_b   1.000
_cell.length_c   1.000
_cell.angle_alpha   90.00
_cell.angle_beta   90.00
_cell.angle_gamma   90.00
#
_symmetry.space_group_name_H-M   'P 1'
#
loop_
_entity.id
_entity.type
_entity.pdbx_description
1 polymer ?
#
loop_
_entity_poly.entity_id
_entity_poly.type
_entity_poly.pdbx_seq_one_letter_code
_entity_poly.pdbx_strand_id
1 'polypeptide(L)'
;MRVIPLVSFLFYLDWPERRFIDRCIEAGNADAILRQGLTEYFWIGRRGIGMELLSRAWMEVSVEAGYLSAMLLLCDHENEEEM
;
A
#
# COMPACT_ATOMS: atom_id res chain seq x y z
N MET A 1 3.86 17.70 10.89
CA MET A 1 2.47 17.26 10.67
C MET A 1 2.32 16.87 9.20
N ARG A 2 2.05 15.59 8.89
CA ARG A 2 1.72 15.18 7.52
C ARG A 2 0.25 15.53 7.27
N VAL A 3 0.00 16.45 6.35
CA VAL A 3 -1.36 16.85 5.98
C VAL A 3 -1.90 15.77 5.04
N ILE A 4 -2.82 14.94 5.53
CA ILE A 4 -3.55 13.99 4.70
C ILE A 4 -4.63 14.80 3.97
N PRO A 5 -4.67 14.80 2.62
CA PRO A 5 -5.72 15.51 1.87
C PRO A 5 -7.11 15.06 2.34
N LEU A 6 -8.09 15.96 2.38
CA LEU A 6 -9.48 15.62 2.73
C LEU A 6 -10.04 14.46 1.89
N VAL A 7 -9.59 14.33 0.64
CA VAL A 7 -9.95 13.21 -0.25
C VAL A 7 -9.44 11.87 0.28
N SER A 8 -8.25 11.85 0.89
CA SER A 8 -7.66 10.68 1.53
C SER A 8 -8.33 10.33 2.85
N PHE A 9 -9.03 11.27 3.51
CA PHE A 9 -9.85 10.98 4.69
C PHE A 9 -11.06 10.12 4.33
N LEU A 10 -11.69 10.36 3.17
CA LEU A 10 -12.83 9.58 2.70
C LEU A 10 -12.50 8.09 2.54
N PHE A 11 -11.24 7.77 2.25
CA PHE A 11 -10.77 6.39 2.11
C PHE A 11 -10.84 5.58 3.42
N TYR A 12 -10.74 6.24 4.58
CA TYR A 12 -10.84 5.60 5.90
C TYR A 12 -12.22 5.66 6.51
N LEU A 13 -13.19 6.28 5.83
CA LEU A 13 -14.57 6.23 6.29
C LEU A 13 -15.03 4.76 6.28
N ASP A 14 -15.76 4.40 7.33
CA ASP A 14 -16.22 3.05 7.63
C ASP A 14 -17.41 2.64 6.74
N TRP A 15 -17.24 2.81 5.43
CA TRP A 15 -18.20 2.40 4.42
C TRP A 15 -18.26 0.88 4.32
N PRO A 16 -19.41 0.31 3.91
CA PRO A 16 -19.55 -1.14 3.70
C PRO A 16 -18.47 -1.72 2.78
N GLU A 17 -18.07 -0.97 1.76
CA GLU A 17 -17.01 -1.31 0.82
C GLU A 17 -15.65 -1.41 1.52
N ARG A 18 -15.36 -0.47 2.43
CA ARG A 18 -14.12 -0.50 3.21
C ARG A 18 -14.07 -1.72 4.12
N ARG A 19 -15.15 -2.01 4.85
CA ARG A 19 -15.25 -3.22 5.70
C ARG A 19 -15.12 -4.52 4.91
N PHE A 20 -15.60 -4.56 3.66
CA PHE A 20 -15.41 -5.72 2.80
C PHE A 20 -13.93 -5.92 2.47
N ILE A 21 -13.23 -4.86 2.09
CA ILE A 21 -11.78 -4.91 1.81
C ILE A 21 -10.99 -5.28 3.05
N ASP A 22 -11.31 -4.70 4.21
CA ASP A 22 -10.62 -5.00 5.47
C ASP A 22 -10.76 -6.49 5.82
N ARG A 23 -11.94 -7.09 5.65
CA ARG A 23 -12.12 -8.55 5.82
C ARG A 23 -11.32 -9.39 4.82
N CYS A 24 -11.16 -8.92 3.58
CA CYS A 24 -10.31 -9.61 2.60
C CYS A 24 -8.83 -9.56 3.02
N ILE A 25 -8.38 -8.41 3.52
CA ILE A 25 -7.02 -8.24 4.06
C ILE A 25 -6.79 -9.15 5.26
N GLU A 26 -7.74 -9.21 6.20
CA GLU A 26 -7.70 -10.11 7.36
C GLU A 26 -7.65 -11.58 6.96
N ALA A 27 -8.35 -11.94 5.86
CA ALA A 27 -8.34 -13.29 5.30
C ALA A 27 -7.07 -13.62 4.49
N GLY A 28 -6.09 -12.71 4.41
CA GLY A 28 -4.85 -12.94 3.66
C GLY A 28 -5.01 -12.83 2.14
N ASN A 29 -6.07 -12.20 1.65
CA ASN A 29 -6.26 -12.03 0.21
C ASN A 29 -5.16 -11.11 -0.37
N ALA A 30 -4.26 -11.70 -1.16
CA ALA A 30 -3.09 -11.00 -1.66
C ALA A 30 -3.43 -9.78 -2.52
N ASP A 31 -4.50 -9.83 -3.33
CA ASP A 31 -4.93 -8.71 -4.18
C ASP A 31 -5.47 -7.55 -3.35
N ALA A 32 -6.21 -7.82 -2.28
CA ALA A 32 -6.71 -6.81 -1.37
C ALA A 32 -5.56 -6.13 -0.61
N ILE A 33 -4.59 -6.93 -0.14
CA ILE A 33 -3.39 -6.41 0.52
C ILE A 33 -2.56 -5.56 -0.45
N LEU A 34 -2.37 -6.03 -1.69
CA LEU A 34 -1.66 -5.30 -2.76
C LEU A 34 -2.33 -3.94 -3.03
N ARG A 35 -3.65 -3.93 -3.24
CA ARG A 35 -4.44 -2.71 -3.49
C ARG A 35 -4.34 -1.72 -2.33
N GLN A 36 -4.42 -2.21 -1.10
CA GLN A 36 -4.24 -1.37 0.09
C GLN A 36 -2.82 -0.80 0.12
N GLY A 37 -1.80 -1.63 -0.09
CA GLY A 37 -0.40 -1.21 -0.10
C GLY A 37 -0.11 -0.11 -1.12
N LEU A 38 -0.60 -0.26 -2.36
CA LEU A 38 -0.46 0.76 -3.40
C LEU A 38 -1.22 2.05 -3.05
N THR A 39 -2.41 1.94 -2.46
CA THR A 39 -3.19 3.11 -2.03
C THR A 39 -2.47 3.87 -0.93
N GLU A 40 -1.94 3.16 0.08
CA GLU A 40 -1.14 3.76 1.15
C GLU A 40 0.13 4.42 0.62
N TYR A 41 0.82 3.77 -0.31
CA TYR A 41 2.07 4.25 -0.87
C TYR A 41 1.88 5.50 -1.74
N PHE A 42 0.99 5.44 -2.74
CA PHE A 42 0.83 6.50 -3.75
C PHE A 42 -0.23 7.53 -3.40
N TRP A 43 -1.42 7.10 -2.96
CA TRP A 43 -2.58 7.99 -2.80
C TRP A 43 -2.58 8.70 -1.44
N ILE A 44 -2.29 7.97 -0.37
CA ILE A 44 -2.21 8.54 0.98
C ILE A 44 -0.82 9.14 1.26
N GLY A 45 0.22 8.60 0.61
CA GLY A 45 1.61 9.02 0.81
C GLY A 45 2.27 8.45 2.07
N ARG A 46 1.68 7.41 2.69
CA ARG A 46 2.26 6.67 3.82
C ARG A 46 3.17 5.55 3.32
N ARG A 47 4.24 5.92 2.63
CA ARG A 47 5.17 4.99 1.95
C ARG A 47 5.61 3.80 2.80
N GLY A 48 5.98 4.01 4.06
CA GLY A 48 6.39 2.93 4.97
C GLY A 48 5.28 1.88 5.21
N ILE A 49 4.05 2.33 5.46
CA ILE A 49 2.88 1.44 5.61
C ILE A 49 2.57 0.73 4.29
N GLY A 50 2.66 1.47 3.17
CA GLY A 50 2.50 0.90 1.84
C GLY A 50 3.49 -0.24 1.56
N MET A 51 4.78 -0.03 1.83
CA MET A 51 5.83 -1.04 1.62
C MET A 51 5.65 -2.27 2.52
N GLU A 52 5.24 -2.08 3.78
CA GLU A 52 4.96 -3.20 4.68
C GLU A 52 3.82 -4.08 4.13
N LEU A 53 2.75 -3.45 3.62
CA LEU A 53 1.63 -4.18 3.01
C LEU A 53 2.04 -4.88 1.72
N LEU A 54 2.84 -4.24 0.86
CA LEU A 54 3.32 -4.89 -0.36
C LEU A 54 4.22 -6.10 -0.05
N SER A 55 5.08 -5.99 0.96
CA SER A 55 5.87 -7.12 1.45
C SER A 55 4.98 -8.25 1.98
N ARG A 56 3.92 -7.93 2.72
CA ARG A 56 2.93 -8.93 3.17
C ARG A 56 2.22 -9.60 1.99
N ALA A 57 1.79 -8.85 0.98
CA ALA A 57 1.15 -9.41 -0.22
C ALA A 57 2.10 -10.36 -0.99
N TRP A 58 3.39 -10.02 -1.07
CA TRP A 58 4.41 -10.91 -1.64
C TRP A 58 4.52 -12.23 -0.86
N MET A 59 4.47 -12.18 0.47
CA MET A 59 4.52 -13.39 1.31
C MET A 59 3.30 -14.31 1.08
N GLU A 60 2.15 -13.74 0.69
CA GLU A 60 0.96 -14.48 0.23
C GLU A 60 1.09 -14.97 -1.24
N VAL A 61 2.32 -15.07 -1.75
CA VAL A 61 2.69 -15.62 -3.07
C VAL A 61 2.22 -14.75 -4.26
N SER A 62 1.96 -13.45 -4.04
CA SER A 62 1.68 -12.53 -5.14
C SER A 62 2.96 -12.12 -5.86
N VAL A 63 3.18 -12.68 -7.04
CA VAL A 63 4.31 -12.32 -7.93
C VAL A 63 4.28 -10.83 -8.30
N GLU A 64 3.09 -10.28 -8.51
CA GLU A 64 2.89 -8.87 -8.82
C GLU A 64 3.33 -7.96 -7.67
N ALA A 65 2.99 -8.32 -6.42
CA ALA A 65 3.43 -7.58 -5.24
C ALA A 65 4.95 -7.55 -5.11
N GLY A 66 5.63 -8.67 -5.43
CA GLY A 66 7.08 -8.75 -5.44
C GLY A 66 7.72 -7.84 -6.48
N TYR A 67 7.22 -7.90 -7.72
CA TYR A 67 7.69 -7.03 -8.81
C TYR A 67 7.51 -5.55 -8.46
N LEU A 68 6.31 -5.15 -8.02
CA LEU A 68 6.02 -3.75 -7.67
C LEU A 68 6.86 -3.28 -6.48
N SER A 69 7.06 -4.12 -5.45
CA SER A 69 7.94 -3.80 -4.33
C SER A 69 9.38 -3.54 -4.78
N ALA A 70 9.91 -4.41 -5.65
CA ALA A 70 11.26 -4.25 -6.18
C ALA A 70 11.40 -2.99 -7.03
N MET A 71 10.42 -2.72 -7.91
CA MET A 71 10.40 -1.50 -8.72
C MET A 71 10.37 -0.23 -7.85
N LEU A 72 9.55 -0.22 -6.80
CA LEU A 72 9.48 0.91 -5.86
C LEU A 72 10.80 1.13 -5.12
N LEU A 73 11.44 0.06 -4.65
CA LEU A 73 12.74 0.15 -3.98
C LEU A 73 13.83 0.70 -4.91
N LEU A 74 13.85 0.25 -6.17
CA LEU A 74 14.78 0.76 -7.17
C LEU A 74 14.57 2.26 -7.42
N CYS A 75 13.31 2.71 -7.56
CA CYS A 75 12.99 4.11 -7.78
C CYS A 75 13.22 5.02 -6.55
N ASP A 76 13.06 4.51 -5.33
CA ASP A 76 13.30 5.31 -4.12
C ASP A 76 14.82 5.52 -3.89
N HIS A 77 15.66 4.58 -4.31
CA HIS A 77 17.12 4.65 -4.15
C HIS A 77 17.77 5.78 -4.96
N GLU A 78 17.20 6.13 -6.11
CA GLU A 78 17.68 7.23 -6.96
C GLU A 78 17.53 8.62 -6.32
N ASN A 79 16.70 8.79 -5.27
CA ASN A 79 16.56 10.06 -4.57
C ASN A 79 17.60 10.28 -3.44
N GLU A 80 18.37 9.25 -3.06
CA GLU A 80 19.37 9.36 -2.00
C GLU A 80 20.80 9.63 -2.54
N GLU A 81 21.07 9.36 -3.82
CA GLU A 81 22.40 9.56 -4.43
C GLU A 81 22.66 10.99 -4.97
N GLU A 82 21.66 11.89 -4.92
CA GLU A 82 21.78 13.30 -5.36
C GLU A 82 22.01 14.33 -4.22
N MET A 83 22.33 13.91 -2.98
CA MET A 83 22.71 14.83 -1.88
C MET A 83 24.19 14.76 -1.48
#